data_AF-A0A371FB98-F1
#
_entry.id   AF-A0A371FB98-F1
#
_cell.length_a   1.000
_cell.length_b   1.000
_cell.length_c   1.000
_cell.angle_alpha   90.00
_cell.angle_beta   90.00
_cell.angle_gamma   90.00
#
_symmetry.space_group_name_H-M   'P 1'
#
loop_
_entity.id
_entity.type
_entity.pdbx_description
1 polymer ?
#
loop_
_entity_poly.entity_id
_entity_poly.type
_entity_poly.pdbx_seq_one_letter_code
_entity_poly.pdbx_strand_id
1 'polypeptide(L)'
;MSEHSLSSRFQRSERHKRHERHERHERHGRYRRTRKEPRREELDNMKCKIPSFLGDCKLDSYLNWELKSQVLGDMRMMMKEPCESWAKLKRLMRERFVPSYYTRDLFNKLERLNQGSKNVEEYNKKMEMNLMRAQIVESRKAIMARFLNGLNREI
;
A
#
# COMPACT_ATOMS: atom_id res chain seq x y z
N MET A 1 34.57 -47.07 -43.66
CA MET A 1 34.46 -45.72 -43.07
C MET A 1 34.41 -45.89 -41.55
N SER A 2 35.44 -45.42 -40.82
CA SER A 2 35.76 -45.86 -39.45
C SER A 2 34.78 -45.41 -38.35
N GLU A 3 34.41 -46.36 -37.48
CA GLU A 3 33.63 -46.17 -36.25
C GLU A 3 34.28 -45.20 -35.23
N HIS A 4 35.58 -44.93 -35.39
CA HIS A 4 36.33 -43.97 -34.56
C HIS A 4 35.81 -42.52 -34.64
N SER A 5 35.11 -42.12 -35.71
CA SER A 5 34.58 -40.74 -35.84
C SER A 5 33.26 -40.52 -35.09
N LEU A 6 32.46 -41.55 -34.85
CA LEU A 6 31.16 -41.42 -34.18
C LEU A 6 31.33 -41.24 -32.66
N SER A 7 32.28 -41.97 -32.05
CA SER A 7 32.61 -41.83 -30.62
C SER A 7 33.12 -40.42 -30.27
N SER A 8 33.95 -39.83 -31.16
CA SER A 8 34.46 -38.46 -31.00
C SER A 8 33.35 -37.40 -31.07
N ARG A 9 32.38 -37.56 -31.98
CA ARG A 9 31.25 -36.64 -32.14
C ARG A 9 30.26 -36.72 -30.97
N PHE A 10 30.04 -37.93 -30.45
CA PHE A 10 29.17 -38.16 -29.28
C PHE A 10 29.79 -37.59 -28.00
N GLN A 11 31.10 -37.76 -27.80
CA GLN A 11 31.83 -37.17 -26.67
C GLN A 11 31.89 -35.64 -26.77
N ARG A 12 32.03 -35.06 -27.97
CA ARG A 12 31.98 -33.59 -28.18
C ARG A 12 30.59 -33.02 -27.86
N SER A 13 29.53 -33.72 -28.25
CA SER A 13 28.14 -33.31 -27.95
C SER A 13 27.85 -33.34 -26.44
N GLU A 14 28.28 -34.37 -25.72
CA GLU A 14 28.09 -34.45 -24.28
C GLU A 14 28.92 -33.42 -23.50
N ARG A 15 30.15 -33.11 -23.94
CA ARG A 15 30.93 -32.01 -23.36
C ARG A 15 30.24 -30.66 -23.54
N HIS A 16 29.61 -30.43 -24.69
CA HIS A 16 28.87 -29.19 -24.95
C HIS A 16 27.61 -29.08 -24.09
N LYS A 17 26.83 -30.16 -23.96
CA LYS A 17 25.65 -30.21 -23.08
C LYS A 17 25.99 -30.06 -21.59
N ARG A 18 27.12 -30.61 -21.14
CA ARG A 18 27.61 -30.42 -19.76
C ARG A 18 28.02 -28.97 -19.51
N HIS A 19 28.65 -28.32 -20.49
CA HIS A 19 29.02 -26.92 -20.38
C HIS A 19 27.80 -25.99 -20.35
N GLU A 20 26.78 -26.25 -21.17
CA GLU A 20 25.50 -25.51 -21.14
C GLU A 20 24.71 -25.69 -19.84
N ARG A 21 24.70 -26.91 -19.27
CA ARG A 21 24.08 -27.14 -17.94
C ARG A 21 24.81 -26.36 -16.85
N HIS A 22 26.14 -26.32 -16.90
CA HIS A 22 26.93 -25.60 -15.91
C HIS A 22 26.71 -24.08 -16.02
N GLU A 23 26.64 -23.54 -17.25
CA GLU A 23 26.29 -22.15 -17.47
C GLU A 23 24.84 -21.80 -17.09
N ARG A 24 23.87 -22.70 -17.31
CA ARG A 24 22.49 -22.49 -16.82
C ARG A 24 22.45 -22.42 -15.30
N HIS A 25 23.21 -23.26 -14.59
CA HIS A 25 23.30 -23.20 -13.13
C HIS A 25 23.96 -21.91 -12.64
N GLU A 26 25.04 -21.46 -13.30
CA GLU A 26 25.71 -20.17 -13.04
C GLU A 26 24.79 -18.95 -13.26
N ARG A 27 23.98 -18.95 -14.34
CA ARG A 27 23.03 -17.86 -14.63
C ARG A 27 21.89 -17.78 -13.60
N HIS A 28 21.38 -18.91 -13.12
CA HIS A 28 20.39 -18.93 -12.04
C HIS A 28 20.99 -18.55 -10.67
N GLY A 29 22.29 -18.81 -10.46
CA GLY A 29 23.02 -18.40 -9.26
C GLY A 29 23.26 -16.89 -9.16
N ARG A 30 23.40 -16.19 -10.29
CA ARG A 30 23.65 -14.74 -10.31
C ARG A 30 22.39 -13.88 -10.13
N TYR A 31 21.21 -14.35 -10.56
CA TYR A 31 19.96 -13.61 -10.35
C TYR A 31 19.45 -13.68 -8.90
N ARG A 32 19.98 -14.60 -8.08
CA ARG A 32 19.71 -14.70 -6.65
C ARG A 32 20.55 -13.78 -5.75
N ARG A 33 21.29 -12.81 -6.33
CA ARG A 33 22.06 -11.82 -5.57
C ARG A 33 21.45 -10.42 -5.53
N THR A 34 20.18 -10.25 -5.92
CA THR A 34 19.53 -8.94 -5.86
C THR A 34 18.14 -9.04 -5.25
N ARG A 35 18.12 -9.21 -3.92
CA ARG A 35 17.20 -8.59 -2.94
C ARG A 35 17.44 -9.32 -1.63
N LYS A 36 18.37 -8.82 -0.80
CA LYS A 36 18.37 -9.22 0.61
C LYS A 36 17.02 -8.75 1.16
N GLU A 37 16.08 -9.67 1.34
CA GLU A 37 14.90 -9.38 2.16
C GLU A 37 15.42 -9.05 3.56
N PRO A 38 15.01 -7.93 4.16
CA PRO A 38 15.45 -7.57 5.50
C PRO A 38 15.05 -8.68 6.46
N ARG A 39 15.97 -9.07 7.36
CA ARG A 39 15.67 -10.09 8.37
C ARG A 39 14.46 -9.62 9.20
N ARG A 40 13.64 -10.55 9.69
CA ARG A 40 12.46 -10.22 10.52
C ARG A 40 12.79 -9.26 11.67
N GLU A 41 14.00 -9.36 12.21
CA GLU A 41 14.56 -8.48 13.25
C GLU A 41 14.78 -7.03 12.76
N GLU A 42 15.21 -6.82 11.50
CA GLU A 42 15.42 -5.49 10.91
C GLU A 42 14.09 -4.76 10.66
N LEU A 43 13.02 -5.50 10.40
CA LEU A 43 11.65 -4.96 10.27
C LEU A 43 11.05 -4.52 11.61
N ASP A 44 11.39 -5.24 12.70
CA ASP A 44 10.96 -4.84 14.05
C ASP A 44 11.71 -3.57 14.53
N ASN A 45 12.85 -3.24 13.92
CA ASN A 45 13.63 -2.02 14.17
C ASN A 45 13.09 -0.78 13.42
N MET A 46 12.20 -0.96 12.43
CA MET A 46 11.39 0.14 11.87
C MET A 46 10.26 0.46 12.83
N LYS A 47 10.61 1.03 13.97
CA LYS A 47 9.66 1.45 15.01
C LYS A 47 8.92 2.69 14.52
N CYS A 48 7.82 2.50 13.79
CA CYS A 48 6.87 3.57 13.51
C CYS A 48 6.37 4.11 14.85
N LYS A 49 6.78 5.32 15.22
CA LYS A 49 6.29 5.98 16.43
C LYS A 49 4.83 6.31 16.19
N ILE A 50 3.94 5.71 16.99
CA ILE A 50 2.55 6.15 17.07
C ILE A 50 2.61 7.65 17.41
N PRO A 51 2.02 8.54 16.59
CA PRO A 51 2.03 9.96 16.91
C PRO A 51 1.44 10.17 18.31
N SER A 52 1.99 11.09 19.10
CA SER A 52 1.37 11.45 20.37
C SER A 52 0.01 12.10 20.09
N PHE A 53 -1.04 11.62 20.75
CA PHE A 53 -2.32 12.32 20.80
C PHE A 53 -2.31 13.19 22.05
N LEU A 54 -2.29 14.51 21.89
CA LEU A 54 -2.17 15.47 22.99
C LEU A 54 -3.49 15.66 23.76
N GLY A 55 -4.52 14.84 23.47
CA GLY A 55 -5.78 14.87 24.21
C GLY A 55 -6.57 16.15 24.01
N ASP A 56 -6.25 16.97 23.00
CA ASP A 56 -7.12 18.07 22.62
C ASP A 56 -8.39 17.45 22.01
N CYS A 57 -9.54 17.65 22.66
CA CYS A 57 -10.84 17.13 22.21
C CYS A 57 -11.34 17.80 20.90
N LYS A 58 -10.43 18.34 20.09
CA LYS A 58 -10.71 18.87 18.76
C LYS A 58 -10.81 17.68 17.80
N LEU A 59 -11.99 17.52 17.24
CA LEU A 59 -12.33 16.45 16.33
C LEU A 59 -11.36 16.36 15.14
N ASP A 60 -11.02 17.50 14.52
CA ASP A 60 -10.05 17.55 13.42
C ASP A 60 -8.64 17.09 13.82
N SER A 61 -8.20 17.35 15.06
CA SER A 61 -6.91 16.87 15.58
C SER A 61 -6.92 15.35 15.70
N TYR A 62 -7.98 14.76 16.26
CA TYR A 62 -8.14 13.31 16.37
C TYR A 62 -8.14 12.63 14.99
N LEU A 63 -8.86 13.20 14.02
CA LEU A 63 -8.97 12.60 12.69
C LEU A 63 -7.67 12.68 11.89
N ASN A 64 -6.91 13.75 12.09
CA ASN A 64 -5.57 13.86 11.54
C ASN A 64 -4.62 12.83 12.17
N TRP A 65 -4.70 12.66 13.50
CA TRP A 65 -3.94 11.66 14.22
C TRP A 65 -4.30 10.24 13.75
N GLU A 66 -5.58 9.96 13.60
CA GLU A 66 -6.08 8.67 13.15
C GLU A 66 -5.69 8.38 11.70
N LEU A 67 -5.80 9.36 10.80
CA LEU A 67 -5.36 9.22 9.40
C LEU A 67 -3.86 8.93 9.32
N LYS A 68 -3.04 9.65 10.09
CA LYS A 68 -1.59 9.39 10.17
C LYS A 68 -1.30 7.99 10.73
N SER A 69 -2.02 7.58 11.77
CA SER A 69 -1.87 6.26 12.38
C SER A 69 -2.34 5.14 11.45
N GLN A 70 -3.35 5.38 10.63
CA GLN A 70 -3.85 4.46 9.62
C GLN A 70 -2.81 4.27 8.50
N VAL A 71 -2.26 5.35 7.96
CA VAL A 71 -1.22 5.31 6.92
C VAL A 71 0.05 4.59 7.41
N LEU A 72 0.48 4.87 8.66
CA LEU A 72 1.60 4.17 9.29
C LEU A 72 1.28 2.69 9.54
N GLY A 73 0.04 2.40 9.94
CA GLY A 73 -0.46 1.03 10.14
C GLY A 73 -0.48 0.24 8.84
N ASP A 74 -1.02 0.80 7.76
CA ASP A 74 -1.12 0.14 6.46
C ASP A 74 0.27 -0.11 5.86
N MET A 75 1.22 0.82 5.98
CA MET A 75 2.60 0.57 5.59
C MET A 75 3.24 -0.59 6.36
N ARG A 76 2.95 -0.72 7.66
CA ARG A 76 3.46 -1.81 8.50
C ARG A 76 2.75 -3.15 8.23
N MET A 77 1.43 -3.11 7.98
CA MET A 77 0.58 -4.28 7.76
C MET A 77 0.59 -4.76 6.29
N MET A 78 1.03 -3.95 5.32
CA MET A 78 1.35 -4.44 3.98
C MET A 78 2.47 -5.50 4.00
N MET A 79 3.21 -5.65 5.10
CA MET A 79 4.23 -6.69 5.32
C MET A 79 3.86 -7.74 6.40
N LYS A 80 2.73 -7.61 7.13
CA LYS A 80 2.26 -8.54 8.18
C LYS A 80 0.72 -8.50 8.26
N GLU A 81 0.04 -9.64 8.42
CA GLU A 81 -1.43 -9.70 8.47
C GLU A 81 -2.09 -8.70 9.46
N PRO A 82 -3.30 -8.19 9.16
CA PRO A 82 -3.99 -7.23 10.03
C PRO A 82 -4.20 -7.79 11.44
N CYS A 83 -3.60 -7.15 12.45
CA CYS A 83 -3.77 -7.55 13.84
C CYS A 83 -5.16 -7.12 14.36
N GLU A 84 -5.99 -8.08 14.79
CA GLU A 84 -7.32 -7.83 15.36
C GLU A 84 -7.31 -6.85 16.55
N SER A 85 -6.24 -6.85 17.35
CA SER A 85 -6.08 -5.93 18.49
C SER A 85 -6.03 -4.46 18.06
N TRP A 86 -5.48 -4.16 16.88
CA TRP A 86 -5.40 -2.80 16.34
C TRP A 86 -6.76 -2.31 15.84
N ALA A 87 -7.52 -3.17 15.17
CA ALA A 87 -8.89 -2.86 14.77
C ALA A 87 -9.78 -2.59 15.99
N LYS A 88 -9.64 -3.39 17.05
CA LYS A 88 -10.36 -3.19 18.32
C LYS A 88 -9.98 -1.88 19.00
N LEU A 89 -8.69 -1.54 19.08
CA LEU A 89 -8.23 -0.27 19.65
C LEU A 89 -8.77 0.93 18.87
N LYS A 90 -8.70 0.91 17.52
CA LYS A 90 -9.26 1.96 16.67
C LYS A 90 -10.75 2.18 16.92
N ARG A 91 -11.52 1.09 17.02
CA ARG A 91 -12.96 1.16 17.31
C ARG A 91 -13.23 1.84 18.65
N LEU A 92 -12.56 1.43 19.73
CA LEU A 92 -12.72 2.02 21.06
C LEU A 92 -12.33 3.51 21.09
N MET A 93 -11.26 3.89 20.38
CA MET A 93 -10.83 5.28 20.27
C MET A 93 -11.89 6.12 19.53
N ARG A 94 -12.49 5.59 18.44
CA ARG A 94 -13.59 6.28 17.75
C ARG A 94 -14.83 6.40 18.62
N GLU A 95 -15.26 5.33 19.28
CA GLU A 95 -16.43 5.35 20.19
C GLU A 95 -16.29 6.41 21.29
N ARG A 96 -15.05 6.66 21.76
CA ARG A 96 -14.77 7.62 22.84
C ARG A 96 -14.60 9.06 22.36
N PHE A 97 -13.99 9.29 21.21
CA PHE A 97 -13.55 10.61 20.78
C PHE A 97 -14.28 11.16 19.54
N VAL A 98 -15.05 10.33 18.84
CA VAL A 98 -15.81 10.73 17.66
C VAL A 98 -17.30 10.79 18.01
N PRO A 99 -17.92 11.98 18.00
CA PRO A 99 -19.35 12.10 18.24
C PRO A 99 -20.17 11.29 17.22
N SER A 100 -21.29 10.71 17.64
CA SER A 100 -22.14 9.86 16.78
C SER A 100 -22.67 10.58 15.53
N TYR A 101 -22.90 11.89 15.61
CA TYR A 101 -23.34 12.71 14.48
C TYR A 101 -22.24 13.01 13.46
N TYR A 102 -20.96 12.79 13.81
CA TYR A 102 -19.83 13.15 12.97
C TYR A 102 -19.78 12.34 11.67
N THR A 103 -20.19 11.07 11.71
CA THR A 103 -20.32 10.23 10.53
C THR A 103 -21.23 10.90 9.50
N ARG A 104 -22.39 11.42 9.94
CA ARG A 104 -23.33 12.16 9.08
C ARG A 104 -22.70 13.44 8.52
N ASP A 105 -21.93 14.17 9.33
CA ASP A 105 -21.25 15.38 8.87
C ASP A 105 -20.18 15.09 7.82
N LEU A 106 -19.48 13.96 7.93
CA LEU A 106 -18.52 13.51 6.92
C LEU A 106 -19.20 13.13 5.60
N PHE A 107 -20.32 12.41 5.66
CA PHE A 107 -21.13 12.12 4.48
C PHE A 107 -21.60 13.41 3.80
N ASN A 108 -22.16 14.35 4.57
CA ASN A 108 -22.58 15.65 4.07
C ASN A 108 -21.41 16.44 3.44
N LYS A 109 -20.22 16.40 4.06
CA LYS A 109 -19.01 17.03 3.52
C LYS A 109 -18.57 16.40 2.22
N LEU A 110 -18.68 15.09 2.07
CA LEU A 110 -18.36 14.36 0.83
C LEU A 110 -19.36 14.65 -0.29
N GLU A 111 -20.65 14.66 0.02
CA GLU A 111 -21.70 14.96 -0.96
C GLU A 111 -21.62 16.38 -1.50
N ARG A 112 -21.29 17.35 -0.64
CA ARG A 112 -21.17 18.76 -1.01
C ARG A 112 -19.79 19.13 -1.54
N LEU A 113 -18.85 18.18 -1.60
CA LEU A 113 -17.49 18.47 -2.03
C LEU A 113 -17.46 18.76 -3.54
N ASN A 114 -17.06 19.98 -3.88
CA ASN A 114 -16.73 20.38 -5.24
C ASN A 114 -15.35 21.05 -5.26
N GLN A 115 -14.80 21.17 -6.47
CA GLN A 115 -13.54 21.84 -6.74
C GLN A 115 -13.64 23.31 -6.28
N GLY A 116 -14.60 24.06 -6.82
CA GLY A 116 -14.81 25.46 -6.48
C GLY A 116 -13.59 26.29 -6.88
N SER A 117 -13.05 27.09 -5.97
CA SER A 117 -11.84 27.88 -6.21
C SER A 117 -10.53 27.09 -6.10
N LYS A 118 -10.57 25.80 -5.74
CA LYS A 118 -9.36 24.98 -5.58
C LYS A 118 -8.82 24.53 -6.93
N ASN A 119 -7.51 24.30 -7.00
CA ASN A 119 -6.96 23.52 -8.11
C ASN A 119 -7.39 22.04 -7.99
N VAL A 120 -7.23 21.29 -9.08
CA VAL A 120 -7.67 19.89 -9.17
C VAL A 120 -6.95 19.00 -8.14
N GLU A 121 -5.68 19.26 -7.88
CA GLU A 121 -4.88 18.46 -6.92
C GLU A 121 -5.36 18.66 -5.47
N GLU A 122 -5.58 19.90 -5.06
CA GLU A 122 -6.12 20.25 -3.74
C GLU A 122 -7.51 19.66 -3.52
N TYR A 123 -8.36 19.74 -4.55
CA TYR A 123 -9.67 19.11 -4.54
C TYR A 123 -9.56 17.58 -4.37
N ASN A 124 -8.70 16.93 -5.16
CA ASN A 124 -8.50 15.49 -5.09
C ASN A 124 -7.99 15.05 -3.70
N LYS A 125 -6.96 15.71 -3.17
CA LYS A 125 -6.42 15.44 -1.82
C LYS A 125 -7.51 15.56 -0.75
N LYS A 126 -8.37 16.58 -0.86
CA LYS A 126 -9.46 16.78 0.10
C LYS A 126 -10.54 15.70 -0.02
N MET A 127 -10.84 15.24 -1.22
CA MET A 127 -11.76 14.12 -1.45
C MET A 127 -11.24 12.82 -0.86
N GLU A 128 -10.00 12.44 -1.16
CA GLU A 128 -9.35 11.24 -0.63
C GLU A 128 -9.30 11.26 0.91
N MET A 129 -8.93 12.41 1.49
CA MET A 129 -8.89 12.59 2.94
C MET A 129 -10.28 12.42 3.58
N ASN A 130 -11.33 12.95 2.96
CA ASN A 130 -12.70 12.80 3.48
C ASN A 130 -13.20 11.36 3.37
N LEU A 131 -12.92 10.66 2.26
CA LEU A 131 -13.25 9.23 2.09
C LEU A 131 -12.58 8.37 3.16
N MET A 132 -11.27 8.58 3.38
CA MET A 132 -10.52 7.87 4.41
C MET A 132 -11.06 8.14 5.82
N ARG A 133 -11.36 9.39 6.17
CA ARG A 133 -11.91 9.74 7.49
C ARG A 133 -13.29 9.15 7.75
N ALA A 134 -14.12 9.07 6.70
CA ALA A 134 -15.45 8.48 6.75
C ALA A 134 -15.41 6.94 6.82
N GLN A 135 -14.24 6.33 6.63
CA GLN A 135 -14.08 4.88 6.51
C GLN A 135 -15.01 4.29 5.44
N ILE A 136 -15.29 5.07 4.39
CA ILE A 136 -16.15 4.64 3.29
C ILE A 136 -15.31 3.82 2.32
N VAL A 137 -15.71 2.57 2.13
CA VAL A 137 -15.15 1.69 1.10
C VAL A 137 -16.02 1.79 -0.15
N GLU A 138 -15.57 2.60 -1.11
CA GLU A 138 -16.22 2.77 -2.41
C GLU A 138 -15.45 2.06 -3.52
N SER A 139 -16.15 1.60 -4.55
CA SER A 139 -15.48 1.10 -5.76
C SER A 139 -14.72 2.23 -6.47
N ARG A 140 -13.64 1.89 -7.18
CA ARG A 140 -12.89 2.87 -7.99
C ARG A 140 -13.80 3.63 -8.96
N LYS A 141 -14.82 2.98 -9.52
CA LYS A 141 -15.82 3.62 -10.40
C LYS A 141 -16.64 4.69 -9.65
N ALA A 142 -17.08 4.39 -8.44
CA ALA A 142 -17.83 5.34 -7.60
C ALA A 142 -16.97 6.55 -7.22
N ILE A 143 -15.71 6.32 -6.82
CA ILE A 143 -14.75 7.39 -6.52
C ILE A 143 -14.53 8.28 -7.73
N MET A 144 -14.31 7.70 -8.92
CA MET A 144 -14.13 8.47 -10.16
C MET A 144 -15.39 9.25 -10.55
N ALA A 145 -16.57 8.66 -10.41
CA ALA A 145 -17.83 9.36 -10.68
C ALA A 145 -18.00 10.58 -9.77
N ARG A 146 -17.71 10.42 -8.47
CA ARG A 146 -17.75 11.51 -7.48
C ARG A 146 -16.74 12.59 -7.81
N PHE A 147 -15.50 12.20 -8.14
CA PHE A 147 -14.44 13.12 -8.56
C PHE A 147 -14.89 14.00 -9.73
N LEU A 148 -15.32 13.38 -10.83
CA LEU A 148 -15.73 14.07 -12.05
C LEU A 148 -16.95 14.97 -11.82
N ASN A 149 -17.93 14.51 -11.03
CA ASN A 149 -19.13 15.29 -10.73
C ASN A 149 -18.84 16.57 -9.92
N GLY A 150 -17.77 16.59 -9.14
CA GLY A 150 -17.37 17.75 -8.36
C GLY A 150 -16.37 18.68 -9.05
N LEU A 151 -15.87 18.34 -10.25
CA LEU A 151 -15.02 19.25 -11.02
C LEU A 151 -15.83 20.46 -11.52
N ASN A 152 -15.15 21.60 -11.67
CA ASN A 152 -15.79 22.77 -12.26
C ASN A 152 -16.13 22.46 -13.72
N ARG A 153 -17.33 22.84 -14.15
CA ARG A 153 -17.68 22.84 -15.57
C ARG A 153 -16.92 24.02 -16.19
N GLU A 154 -16.14 23.76 -17.23
CA GLU A 154 -15.61 24.84 -18.07
C GLU A 154 -16.80 25.65 -18.57
N ILE A 155 -16.75 26.97 -18.34
CA ILE A 155 -17.74 27.94 -18.85
C ILE A 155 -17.25 28.41 -20.21
#